data_AF-A0A6A6ZUM9-F1
#
_entry.id   AF-A0A6A6ZUM9-F1
#
_cell.length_a   1.000
_cell.length_b   1.000
_cell.length_c   1.000
_cell.angle_alpha   90.00
_cell.angle_beta   90.00
_cell.angle_gamma   90.00
#
_symmetry.space_group_name_H-M   'P 1'
#
loop_
_entity.id
_entity.type
_entity.pdbx_description
1 polymer ?
#
loop_
_entity_poly.entity_id
_entity_poly.type
_entity_poly.pdbx_seq_one_letter_code
_entity_poly.pdbx_strand_id
1 'polypeptide(L)'
;MTTRIPSRRLGQSALAAFQPRTIRWAPSVCATSTAKRHASTKDKATKVTSKPKDKAAEDSSKTKDKVAETPSKPKDEAGEDLSNPILEKYLEQREIEQGATPDDTAAKPARPRLREGKMSSSPSSLFLPEREIPGWNPNLSPAEIAQIKSLAEKRKATIAAEEDRKLSEMNLDPDLAARRALERRLVMAGVKRHGRLTKAQTLARTERQSVFKSQALPTSVKKLQKVVNQIAGKTVSEALVQLRFSKKRVARDVAKGLEIAQNEAIAGRGMGLGSGLLAQKRWEMQRAQMDTGKVTDVRVREEEMKTEAENKKIRPTTVEMKDGSKKVVRDPTEIFIEQAWVGKGEMWKTPEYRARGMVNLLRHRTTSFSVLLKEEKTRMRISDEIKKKRDNRKVWTALPDRPITSQRQYCLW
;
A
#
# COMPACT_ATOMS: atom_id res chain seq x y z
N MET A 1 4.39 -41.45 43.40
CA MET A 1 5.50 -41.47 42.42
C MET A 1 4.88 -41.47 41.01
N THR A 2 4.52 -40.29 40.49
CA THR A 2 3.82 -40.14 39.21
C THR A 2 4.83 -39.96 38.08
N THR A 3 5.04 -41.00 37.27
CA THR A 3 5.90 -40.93 36.08
C THR A 3 5.15 -40.21 34.95
N ARG A 4 5.61 -39.00 34.62
CA ARG A 4 5.18 -38.25 33.44
C ARG A 4 5.67 -38.97 32.18
N ILE A 5 4.74 -39.47 31.38
CA ILE A 5 5.03 -39.93 30.02
C ILE A 5 5.20 -38.68 29.13
N PRO A 6 6.33 -38.53 28.40
CA PRO A 6 6.52 -37.39 27.51
C PRO A 6 5.62 -37.48 26.28
N SER A 7 5.05 -36.34 25.89
CA SER A 7 4.24 -36.19 24.68
C SER A 7 5.07 -36.52 23.43
N ARG A 8 4.87 -37.70 22.86
CA ARG A 8 5.38 -38.03 21.52
C ARG A 8 4.67 -37.14 20.50
N ARG A 9 5.45 -36.35 19.76
CA ARG A 9 5.01 -35.65 18.54
C ARG A 9 4.62 -36.69 17.50
N LEU A 10 3.33 -36.98 17.37
CA LEU A 10 2.77 -37.64 16.20
C LEU A 10 2.21 -36.55 15.29
N GLY A 11 2.81 -36.38 14.12
CA GLY A 11 2.36 -35.40 13.13
C GLY A 11 3.42 -34.89 12.15
N GLN A 12 4.34 -35.72 11.67
CA GLN A 12 4.87 -35.53 10.32
C GLN A 12 4.21 -36.57 9.44
N SER A 13 3.08 -36.18 8.86
CA SER A 13 2.38 -36.95 7.84
C SER A 13 3.19 -36.93 6.55
N ALA A 14 3.34 -38.13 5.98
CA ALA A 14 3.88 -38.41 4.66
C ALA A 14 3.35 -37.45 3.59
N LEU A 15 4.20 -36.54 3.15
CA LEU A 15 4.11 -35.80 1.88
C LEU A 15 5.50 -35.75 1.24
N ALA A 16 6.20 -36.89 1.24
CA ALA A 16 7.52 -37.05 0.62
C ALA A 16 7.53 -38.12 -0.48
N ALA A 17 6.37 -38.45 -1.05
CA ALA A 17 6.25 -39.37 -2.17
C ALA A 17 5.34 -38.75 -3.24
N PHE A 18 5.83 -37.70 -3.92
CA PHE A 18 5.46 -37.28 -5.28
C PHE A 18 6.17 -35.96 -5.59
N GLN A 19 7.48 -36.04 -5.84
CA GLN A 19 8.18 -35.07 -6.67
C GLN A 19 9.05 -35.85 -7.66
N PRO A 20 8.82 -35.76 -8.98
CA PRO A 20 9.80 -36.24 -9.93
C PRO A 20 11.06 -35.37 -9.78
N ARG A 21 12.16 -35.98 -9.35
CA ARG A 21 13.49 -35.39 -9.38
C ARG A 21 13.92 -35.25 -10.85
N THR A 22 13.71 -34.09 -11.45
CA THR A 22 14.43 -33.72 -12.66
C THR A 22 15.75 -33.10 -12.24
N ILE A 23 16.81 -33.91 -12.27
CA ILE A 23 18.19 -33.45 -12.24
C ILE A 23 18.44 -32.79 -13.60
N ARG A 24 18.34 -31.46 -13.65
CA ARG A 24 19.06 -30.64 -14.62
C ARG A 24 19.68 -29.48 -13.85
N TRP A 25 20.99 -29.58 -13.66
CA TRP A 25 21.81 -28.43 -13.34
C TRP A 25 21.71 -27.46 -14.53
N ALA A 26 20.94 -26.40 -14.37
CA ALA A 26 21.08 -25.21 -15.19
C ALA A 26 22.04 -24.27 -14.46
N PRO A 27 23.16 -23.85 -15.07
CA PRO A 27 23.99 -22.82 -14.47
C PRO A 27 23.15 -21.55 -14.32
N SER A 28 23.13 -21.00 -13.11
CA SER A 28 22.59 -19.68 -12.83
C SER A 28 23.43 -18.65 -13.58
N VAL A 29 23.06 -18.37 -14.83
CA VAL A 29 23.43 -17.10 -15.44
C VAL A 29 22.58 -16.07 -14.72
N CYS A 30 23.18 -15.41 -13.74
CA CYS A 30 22.71 -14.14 -13.22
C CYS A 30 22.61 -13.16 -14.39
N ALA A 31 21.43 -13.07 -15.01
CA ALA A 31 21.09 -11.92 -15.82
C ALA A 31 20.92 -10.75 -14.86
N THR A 32 21.94 -9.91 -14.76
CA THR A 32 21.87 -8.57 -14.19
C THR A 32 20.99 -7.72 -15.10
N SER A 33 19.66 -7.83 -14.97
CA SER A 33 18.75 -6.86 -15.59
C SER A 33 18.82 -5.54 -14.81
N THR A 34 19.89 -4.80 -15.05
CA THR A 34 19.89 -3.36 -14.82
C THR A 34 19.12 -2.71 -15.96
N ALA A 35 17.79 -2.77 -15.91
CA ALA A 35 16.97 -1.80 -16.64
C ALA A 35 17.09 -0.46 -15.89
N LYS A 36 18.20 0.24 -16.16
CA LYS A 36 18.32 1.66 -15.87
C LYS A 36 17.83 2.41 -17.08
N ARG A 37 16.73 3.15 -16.93
CA ARG A 37 16.58 4.49 -17.50
C ARG A 37 15.39 5.20 -16.88
N HIS A 38 15.63 5.82 -15.73
CA HIS A 38 15.45 7.26 -15.59
C HIS A 38 16.70 7.76 -14.88
N ALA A 39 17.39 8.73 -15.47
CA ALA A 39 18.52 9.37 -14.87
C ALA A 39 18.04 10.12 -13.62
N SER A 40 18.19 9.50 -12.44
CA SER A 40 18.43 10.28 -11.24
C SER A 40 19.92 10.60 -11.27
N THR A 41 20.25 11.88 -11.22
CA THR A 41 21.59 12.34 -10.85
C THR A 41 22.00 11.57 -9.59
N LYS A 42 23.08 10.81 -9.70
CA LYS A 42 23.61 10.02 -8.59
C LYS A 42 24.35 10.97 -7.66
N ASP A 43 23.69 11.37 -6.58
CA ASP A 43 24.43 11.96 -5.47
C ASP A 43 25.29 10.92 -4.75
N LYS A 44 26.58 11.25 -4.68
CA LYS A 44 27.63 10.81 -3.74
C LYS A 44 28.19 9.39 -3.89
N ALA A 45 29.36 9.34 -4.52
CA ALA A 45 30.40 8.38 -4.20
C ALA A 45 31.12 8.81 -2.91
N THR A 46 30.96 8.06 -1.82
CA THR A 46 31.77 8.22 -0.59
C THR A 46 33.07 7.45 -0.74
N LYS A 47 34.21 8.16 -0.81
CA LYS A 47 35.55 7.58 -0.69
C LYS A 47 35.93 7.51 0.79
N VAL A 48 36.03 6.29 1.31
CA VAL A 48 36.62 5.97 2.61
C VAL A 48 38.14 5.95 2.42
N THR A 49 38.88 6.79 3.13
CA THR A 49 40.29 6.53 3.45
C THR A 49 40.61 6.91 4.89
N SER A 50 41.10 5.90 5.61
CA SER A 50 41.65 5.92 6.96
C SER A 50 42.96 6.68 7.03
N LYS A 51 43.13 7.53 8.06
CA LYS A 51 44.45 7.96 8.56
C LYS A 51 44.88 7.04 9.72
N PRO A 52 46.15 6.60 9.77
CA PRO A 52 46.85 6.38 11.03
C PRO A 52 47.69 7.62 11.39
N LYS A 53 47.74 7.94 12.68
CA LYS A 53 48.68 8.87 13.31
C LYS A 53 49.66 8.00 14.09
N ASP A 54 50.95 8.16 13.84
CA ASP A 54 52.01 7.84 14.81
C ASP A 54 53.16 8.84 14.69
N LYS A 55 53.83 9.04 15.83
CA LYS A 55 54.85 10.06 16.17
C LYS A 55 56.29 9.58 15.85
N ALA A 56 57.27 10.50 16.07
CA ALA A 56 58.75 10.36 16.13
C ALA A 56 59.49 10.71 14.82
N ALA A 57 60.70 11.26 14.76
CA ALA A 57 61.63 11.96 15.67
C ALA A 57 62.69 12.66 14.79
N GLU A 58 63.31 13.70 15.34
CA GLU A 58 64.67 14.26 15.16
C GLU A 58 65.41 14.38 13.80
N ASP A 59 66.16 15.51 13.76
CA ASP A 59 67.48 15.76 13.15
C ASP A 59 67.69 16.19 11.68
N SER A 60 67.93 17.49 11.55
CA SER A 60 69.21 18.08 11.13
C SER A 60 69.51 18.42 9.65
N SER A 61 70.23 19.54 9.54
CA SER A 61 71.14 20.01 8.49
C SER A 61 70.61 20.95 7.39
N LYS A 62 71.40 22.03 7.25
CA LYS A 62 71.32 23.19 6.36
C LYS A 62 71.68 22.83 4.92
N THR A 63 71.08 23.53 3.95
CA THR A 63 71.84 24.32 2.95
C THR A 63 70.97 25.35 2.23
N LYS A 64 71.62 26.48 1.90
CA LYS A 64 71.17 27.64 1.12
C LYS A 64 70.89 27.23 -0.35
N ASP A 65 70.18 27.93 -1.25
CA ASP A 65 70.17 29.35 -1.61
C ASP A 65 68.91 29.71 -2.44
N LYS A 66 68.51 30.99 -2.31
CA LYS A 66 67.75 31.93 -3.17
C LYS A 66 67.24 31.48 -4.57
N VAL A 67 65.96 31.78 -4.85
CA VAL A 67 65.42 32.83 -5.77
C VAL A 67 64.01 32.44 -6.29
N ALA A 68 63.07 33.40 -6.15
CA ALA A 68 61.83 33.64 -6.92
C ALA A 68 60.56 32.76 -6.72
N GLU A 69 59.48 33.50 -6.43
CA GLU A 69 58.06 33.31 -6.74
C GLU A 69 57.19 32.34 -5.90
N THR A 70 56.23 32.95 -5.19
CA THR A 70 54.95 32.38 -4.73
C THR A 70 53.84 33.36 -5.14
N PRO A 71 52.53 32.99 -5.21
CA PRO A 71 51.92 31.75 -4.75
C PRO A 71 50.84 31.09 -5.66
N SER A 72 50.62 29.81 -5.36
CA SER A 72 49.30 29.13 -5.26
C SER A 72 48.44 28.87 -6.50
N LYS A 73 48.31 27.58 -6.84
CA LYS A 73 47.04 26.83 -6.69
C LYS A 73 47.26 25.33 -6.99
N PRO A 74 46.86 24.39 -6.11
CA PRO A 74 46.63 23.02 -6.55
C PRO A 74 45.37 23.00 -7.44
N LYS A 75 45.47 22.34 -8.58
CA LYS A 75 44.35 22.07 -9.49
C LYS A 75 43.36 21.15 -8.78
N ASP A 76 42.20 21.69 -8.42
CA ASP A 76 41.04 20.88 -8.05
C ASP A 76 40.53 20.17 -9.31
N GLU A 77 40.43 18.84 -9.23
CA GLU A 77 39.67 18.03 -10.19
C GLU A 77 38.19 18.39 -10.05
N ALA A 78 37.77 19.46 -10.74
CA ALA A 78 36.38 19.80 -10.93
C ALA A 78 35.76 18.69 -11.81
N GLY A 79 34.96 17.83 -11.18
CA GLY A 79 34.07 16.94 -11.91
C GLY A 79 33.22 17.78 -12.87
N GLU A 80 33.14 17.35 -14.12
CA GLU A 80 32.36 18.02 -15.17
C GLU A 80 30.93 18.29 -14.66
N ASP A 81 30.52 19.56 -14.65
CA ASP A 81 29.14 19.95 -14.39
C ASP A 81 28.26 19.40 -15.52
N LEU A 82 27.68 18.23 -15.28
CA LEU A 82 26.71 17.55 -16.16
C LEU A 82 25.30 18.20 -16.09
N SER A 83 25.19 19.40 -15.52
CA SER A 83 23.97 20.19 -15.55
C SER A 83 23.70 20.63 -16.98
N ASN A 84 22.52 20.29 -17.51
CA ASN A 84 22.08 20.83 -18.78
C ASN A 84 21.40 22.17 -18.51
N PRO A 85 22.06 23.31 -18.75
CA PRO A 85 21.52 24.62 -18.38
C PRO A 85 20.25 24.97 -19.14
N ILE A 86 19.98 24.30 -20.27
CA ILE A 86 18.74 24.47 -21.03
C ILE A 86 17.58 23.76 -20.33
N LEU A 87 17.84 22.56 -19.79
CA LEU A 87 16.84 21.77 -19.08
C LEU A 87 16.47 22.43 -17.75
N GLU A 88 17.46 22.95 -17.02
CA GLU A 88 17.25 23.68 -15.77
C GLU A 88 16.44 24.95 -16.03
N LYS A 89 16.81 25.76 -17.03
CA LYS A 89 16.03 26.94 -17.44
C LYS A 89 14.61 26.59 -17.88
N TYR A 90 14.42 25.47 -18.58
CA TYR A 90 13.10 25.03 -19.02
C TYR A 90 12.21 24.58 -17.85
N LEU A 91 12.76 23.82 -16.90
CA LEU A 91 12.04 23.36 -15.72
C LEU A 91 11.71 24.51 -14.77
N GLU A 92 12.66 25.42 -14.51
CA GLU A 92 12.42 26.64 -13.74
C GLU A 92 11.31 27.49 -14.37
N GLN A 93 11.34 27.63 -15.70
CA GLN A 93 10.34 28.40 -16.43
C GLN A 93 8.95 27.74 -16.36
N ARG A 94 8.87 26.40 -16.37
CA ARG A 94 7.62 25.66 -16.21
C ARG A 94 7.08 25.66 -14.78
N GLU A 95 7.96 25.64 -13.78
CA GLU A 95 7.59 25.77 -12.37
C GLU A 95 7.04 27.17 -12.06
N ILE A 96 7.62 28.21 -12.65
CA ILE A 96 7.12 29.60 -12.59
C ILE A 96 5.73 29.71 -13.25
N GLU A 97 5.48 28.97 -14.34
CA GLU A 97 4.18 28.94 -15.02
C GLU A 97 3.10 28.17 -14.24
N GLN A 98 3.47 27.13 -13.48
CA GLN A 98 2.54 26.31 -12.70
C GLN A 98 2.26 26.85 -11.29
N GLY A 99 3.20 27.60 -10.68
CA GLY A 99 3.07 28.16 -9.33
C GLY A 99 2.18 29.42 -9.22
N ALA A 100 1.72 29.97 -10.34
CA ALA A 100 0.85 31.15 -10.36
C ALA A 100 -0.61 30.76 -10.09
N THR A 101 -1.04 30.85 -8.83
CA THR A 101 -2.46 30.99 -8.50
C THR A 101 -2.95 32.37 -8.98
N PRO A 102 -4.19 32.48 -9.49
CA PRO A 102 -4.64 33.67 -10.22
C PRO A 102 -4.96 34.90 -9.35
N ASP A 103 -4.73 34.89 -8.04
CA ASP A 103 -5.36 35.84 -7.12
C ASP A 103 -4.45 36.85 -6.41
N ASP A 104 -3.12 36.84 -6.57
CA ASP A 104 -2.27 37.88 -5.93
C ASP A 104 -1.71 38.88 -6.95
N THR A 105 -2.38 40.02 -7.03
CA THR A 105 -2.00 41.20 -7.79
C THR A 105 -0.77 41.90 -7.21
N ALA A 106 0.41 41.64 -7.79
CA ALA A 106 1.53 42.57 -7.81
C ALA A 106 2.32 42.35 -9.12
N ALA A 107 2.20 43.31 -10.03
CA ALA A 107 2.66 43.23 -11.41
C ALA A 107 4.19 43.03 -11.53
N LYS A 108 4.63 41.79 -11.69
CA LYS A 108 5.86 41.49 -12.46
C LYS A 108 5.50 41.52 -13.96
N PRO A 109 6.36 42.05 -14.84
CA PRO A 109 6.09 42.04 -16.27
C PRO A 109 5.99 40.58 -16.73
N ALA A 110 4.77 40.14 -17.04
CA ALA A 110 4.56 38.85 -17.66
C ALA A 110 5.37 38.83 -18.96
N ARG A 111 6.23 37.81 -19.15
CA ARG A 111 6.85 37.58 -20.46
C ARG A 111 5.74 37.64 -21.50
N PRO A 112 5.93 38.29 -22.66
CA PRO A 112 4.95 38.23 -23.72
C PRO A 112 4.75 36.76 -24.04
N ARG A 113 3.58 36.22 -23.68
CA ARG A 113 3.19 34.87 -24.10
C ARG A 113 3.38 34.87 -25.61
N LEU A 114 4.20 33.96 -26.15
CA LEU A 114 4.18 33.72 -27.58
C LEU A 114 2.72 33.56 -27.93
N ARG A 115 2.22 34.45 -28.79
CA ARG A 115 0.82 34.45 -29.20
C ARG A 115 0.70 33.24 -30.10
N GLU A 116 0.57 32.05 -29.50
CA GLU A 116 0.17 30.85 -30.20
C GLU A 116 -1.09 31.27 -30.94
N GLY A 117 -1.01 31.30 -32.27
CA GLY A 117 -2.11 31.69 -33.12
C GLY A 117 -3.25 30.74 -32.83
N LYS A 118 -4.19 31.15 -31.98
CA LYS A 118 -5.44 30.40 -31.81
C LYS A 118 -6.10 30.40 -33.19
N MET A 119 -6.46 29.22 -33.67
CA MET A 119 -7.26 29.09 -34.88
C MET A 119 -8.50 29.99 -34.72
N SER A 120 -8.87 30.71 -35.77
CA SER A 120 -9.98 31.66 -35.66
C SER A 120 -11.26 30.88 -35.35
N SER A 121 -11.97 31.29 -34.30
CA SER A 121 -13.31 30.79 -33.95
C SER A 121 -14.40 31.35 -34.88
N SER A 122 -14.00 32.03 -35.97
CA SER A 122 -14.95 32.60 -36.92
C SER A 122 -15.77 31.48 -37.55
N PRO A 123 -17.09 31.65 -37.74
CA PRO A 123 -17.93 30.68 -38.46
C PRO A 123 -17.44 30.36 -39.88
N SER A 124 -16.67 31.28 -40.48
CA SER A 124 -16.04 31.14 -41.80
C SER A 124 -14.68 30.41 -41.78
N SER A 125 -14.15 30.06 -40.60
CA SER A 125 -12.87 29.36 -40.47
C SER A 125 -12.97 27.94 -41.01
N LEU A 126 -11.94 27.52 -41.74
CA LEU A 126 -11.84 26.15 -42.26
C LEU A 126 -11.57 25.13 -41.15
N PHE A 127 -10.91 25.55 -40.06
CA PHE A 127 -10.43 24.70 -38.97
C PHE A 127 -11.31 24.83 -37.72
N LEU A 128 -12.60 24.56 -37.86
CA LEU A 128 -13.50 24.44 -36.72
C LEU A 128 -13.37 23.02 -36.14
N PRO A 129 -13.22 22.85 -34.81
CA PRO A 129 -13.11 21.53 -34.19
C PRO A 129 -14.36 20.65 -34.41
N GLU A 130 -15.49 21.28 -34.74
CA GLU A 130 -16.71 20.57 -35.11
C GLU A 130 -16.65 19.96 -36.52
N ARG A 131 -15.97 20.62 -37.47
CA ARG A 131 -15.78 20.14 -38.85
C ARG A 131 -14.83 18.95 -38.95
N GLU A 132 -13.95 18.78 -37.97
CA GLU A 132 -13.04 17.65 -37.86
C GLU A 132 -13.77 16.35 -37.45
N ILE A 133 -15.02 16.46 -36.99
CA ILE A 133 -15.83 15.31 -36.61
C ILE A 133 -16.33 14.60 -37.88
N PRO A 134 -15.98 13.32 -38.11
CA PRO A 134 -16.42 12.60 -39.31
C PRO A 134 -17.94 12.54 -39.41
N GLY A 135 -18.49 13.02 -40.53
CA GLY A 135 -19.93 13.07 -40.80
C GLY A 135 -20.64 14.33 -40.30
N TRP A 136 -19.92 15.30 -39.75
CA TRP A 136 -20.50 16.60 -39.38
C TRP A 136 -20.76 17.45 -40.62
N ASN A 137 -21.98 18.00 -40.71
CA ASN A 137 -22.41 18.96 -41.73
C ASN A 137 -23.23 20.07 -41.07
N PRO A 138 -23.13 21.33 -41.55
CA PRO A 138 -23.88 22.46 -40.98
C PRO A 138 -25.39 22.38 -41.22
N ASN A 139 -25.84 21.58 -42.19
CA ASN A 139 -27.26 21.48 -42.60
C ASN A 139 -28.04 20.35 -41.89
N LEU A 140 -27.42 19.66 -40.92
CA LEU A 140 -28.05 18.55 -40.19
C LEU A 140 -29.01 19.07 -39.11
N SER A 141 -29.97 18.24 -38.71
CA SER A 141 -30.85 18.60 -37.60
C SER A 141 -30.05 18.72 -36.28
N PRO A 142 -30.48 19.58 -35.34
CA PRO A 142 -29.78 19.74 -34.05
C PRO A 142 -29.62 18.43 -33.27
N ALA A 143 -30.58 17.50 -33.39
CA ALA A 143 -30.54 16.20 -32.75
C ALA A 143 -29.45 15.28 -33.36
N GLU A 144 -29.31 15.26 -34.69
CA GLU A 144 -28.27 14.50 -35.37
C GLU A 144 -26.87 15.06 -35.07
N ILE A 145 -26.73 16.38 -35.00
CA ILE A 145 -25.47 17.04 -34.61
C ILE A 145 -25.07 16.64 -33.18
N ALA A 146 -26.01 16.63 -32.24
CA ALA A 146 -25.75 16.19 -30.86
C ALA A 146 -25.33 14.71 -30.79
N GLN A 147 -25.97 13.84 -31.58
CA GLN A 147 -25.59 12.43 -31.67
C GLN A 147 -24.17 12.26 -32.23
N ILE A 148 -23.85 12.95 -33.34
CA ILE A 148 -22.52 12.93 -33.96
C ILE A 148 -21.44 13.44 -32.99
N LYS A 149 -21.70 14.54 -32.27
CA LYS A 149 -20.81 15.06 -31.22
C LYS A 149 -20.60 14.03 -30.10
N SER A 150 -21.68 13.41 -29.59
CA SER A 150 -21.58 12.38 -28.54
C SER A 150 -20.79 11.14 -28.99
N LEU A 151 -20.91 10.75 -30.27
CA LEU A 151 -20.14 9.65 -30.85
C LEU A 151 -18.67 10.03 -31.03
N ALA A 152 -18.38 11.26 -31.43
CA ALA A 152 -17.03 11.79 -31.55
C ALA A 152 -16.33 11.87 -30.19
N GLU A 153 -17.04 12.31 -29.15
CA GLU A 153 -16.55 12.33 -27.77
C GLU A 153 -16.25 10.91 -27.27
N LYS A 154 -17.14 9.94 -27.54
CA LYS A 154 -16.88 8.52 -27.23
C LYS A 154 -15.64 8.00 -27.96
N ARG A 155 -15.48 8.32 -29.26
CA ARG A 155 -14.29 7.94 -30.05
C ARG A 155 -13.01 8.57 -29.51
N LYS A 156 -13.04 9.86 -29.17
CA LYS A 156 -11.90 10.56 -28.55
C LYS A 156 -11.55 9.93 -27.20
N ALA A 157 -12.56 9.60 -26.38
CA ALA A 157 -12.36 8.92 -25.10
C ALA A 157 -11.76 7.50 -25.27
N THR A 158 -12.19 6.73 -26.27
CA THR A 158 -11.59 5.42 -26.56
C THR A 158 -10.14 5.53 -27.02
N ILE A 159 -9.83 6.49 -27.89
CA ILE A 159 -8.45 6.73 -28.36
C ILE A 159 -7.56 7.15 -27.19
N ALA A 160 -8.01 8.11 -26.37
CA ALA A 160 -7.28 8.54 -25.18
C ALA A 160 -7.03 7.36 -24.22
N ALA A 161 -8.03 6.49 -24.01
CA ALA A 161 -7.86 5.30 -23.17
C ALA A 161 -6.88 4.27 -23.78
N GLU A 162 -6.84 4.12 -25.11
CA GLU A 162 -5.86 3.28 -25.81
C GLU A 162 -4.44 3.85 -25.71
N GLU A 163 -4.28 5.17 -25.83
CA GLU A 163 -3.01 5.86 -25.65
C GLU A 163 -2.50 5.74 -24.21
N ASP A 164 -3.35 5.97 -23.22
CA ASP A 164 -3.04 5.76 -21.80
C ASP A 164 -2.64 4.32 -21.51
N ARG A 165 -3.36 3.37 -22.11
CA ARG A 165 -3.02 1.95 -22.04
C ARG A 165 -1.66 1.70 -22.66
N LYS A 166 -1.37 2.19 -23.87
CA LYS A 166 -0.08 2.01 -24.55
C LYS A 166 1.08 2.62 -23.77
N LEU A 167 0.88 3.78 -23.15
CA LEU A 167 1.87 4.42 -22.28
C LEU A 167 2.13 3.61 -21.00
N SER A 168 1.09 3.00 -20.43
CA SER A 168 1.18 2.18 -19.22
C SER A 168 1.57 0.72 -19.48
N GLU A 169 1.43 0.20 -20.71
CA GLU A 169 1.66 -1.19 -21.08
C GLU A 169 3.06 -1.69 -20.71
N MET A 170 4.09 -0.88 -20.94
CA MET A 170 5.47 -1.22 -20.57
C MET A 170 5.63 -1.40 -19.03
N ASN A 171 4.90 -0.62 -18.24
CA ASN A 171 4.97 -0.65 -16.77
C ASN A 171 4.05 -1.72 -16.17
N LEU A 172 2.87 -1.94 -16.76
CA LEU A 172 1.88 -2.90 -16.28
C LEU A 172 2.21 -4.34 -16.69
N ASP A 173 2.62 -4.54 -17.94
CA ASP A 173 2.85 -5.84 -18.57
C ASP A 173 4.24 -5.90 -19.27
N PRO A 174 5.35 -5.88 -18.50
CA PRO A 174 6.69 -5.90 -19.09
C PRO A 174 7.03 -7.22 -19.82
N ASP A 175 6.40 -8.34 -19.45
CA ASP A 175 6.59 -9.65 -20.10
C ASP A 175 5.25 -10.31 -20.45
N LEU A 176 4.86 -10.17 -21.73
CA LEU A 176 3.62 -10.71 -22.27
C LEU A 176 3.63 -12.25 -22.37
N ALA A 177 4.79 -12.87 -22.62
CA ALA A 177 4.89 -14.31 -22.81
C ALA A 177 4.68 -15.04 -21.48
N ALA A 178 5.31 -14.57 -20.41
CA ALA A 178 5.11 -15.11 -19.06
C ALA A 178 3.65 -14.95 -18.59
N ARG A 179 3.02 -13.79 -18.84
CA ARG A 179 1.60 -13.56 -18.52
C ARG A 179 0.69 -14.57 -19.21
N ARG A 180 0.84 -14.76 -20.54
CA ARG A 180 0.05 -15.73 -21.32
C ARG A 180 0.24 -17.17 -20.84
N ALA A 181 1.47 -17.57 -20.52
CA ALA A 181 1.76 -18.91 -19.99
C ALA A 181 1.07 -19.13 -18.63
N LEU A 182 1.08 -18.12 -17.77
CA LEU A 182 0.39 -18.14 -16.48
C LEU A 182 -1.13 -18.22 -16.67
N GLU A 183 -1.71 -17.40 -17.56
CA GLU A 183 -3.13 -17.41 -17.89
C GLU A 183 -3.58 -18.79 -18.37
N ARG A 184 -2.87 -19.37 -19.33
CA ARG A 184 -3.12 -20.74 -19.82
C ARG A 184 -3.14 -21.74 -18.66
N ARG A 185 -2.14 -21.67 -17.77
CA ARG A 185 -2.06 -22.55 -16.60
C ARG A 185 -3.25 -22.37 -15.65
N LEU A 186 -3.67 -21.13 -15.39
CA LEU A 186 -4.82 -20.83 -14.54
C LEU A 186 -6.14 -21.30 -15.16
N VAL A 187 -6.32 -21.10 -16.47
CA VAL A 187 -7.50 -21.58 -17.22
C VAL A 187 -7.57 -23.11 -17.15
N MET A 188 -6.48 -23.80 -17.45
CA MET A 188 -6.40 -25.27 -17.32
C MET A 188 -6.73 -25.76 -15.91
N ALA A 189 -6.22 -25.08 -14.89
CA ALA A 189 -6.53 -25.40 -13.49
C ALA A 189 -8.02 -25.18 -13.15
N GLY A 190 -8.65 -24.15 -13.73
CA GLY A 190 -10.08 -23.88 -13.60
C GLY A 190 -10.94 -24.96 -14.27
N VAL A 191 -10.59 -25.35 -15.50
CA VAL A 191 -11.25 -26.43 -16.25
C VAL A 191 -11.14 -27.76 -15.50
N LYS A 192 -9.95 -28.08 -14.97
CA LYS A 192 -9.72 -29.30 -14.17
C LYS A 192 -10.59 -29.38 -12.90
N ARG A 193 -10.99 -28.24 -12.35
CA ARG A 193 -11.91 -28.16 -11.20
C ARG A 193 -13.38 -28.04 -11.60
N HIS A 194 -13.69 -28.09 -12.89
CA HIS A 194 -15.04 -27.87 -13.42
C HIS A 194 -15.66 -26.56 -12.91
N GLY A 195 -14.84 -25.51 -12.77
CA GLY A 195 -15.29 -24.21 -12.25
C GLY A 195 -15.51 -24.14 -10.73
N ARG A 196 -15.30 -25.22 -9.96
CA ARG A 196 -15.45 -25.20 -8.49
C ARG A 196 -14.37 -24.34 -7.84
N LEU A 197 -14.80 -23.34 -7.06
CA LEU A 197 -13.90 -22.45 -6.33
C LEU A 197 -13.44 -23.06 -5.01
N THR A 198 -12.19 -22.79 -4.65
CA THR A 198 -11.72 -23.08 -3.30
C THR A 198 -12.27 -22.05 -2.31
N LYS A 199 -12.29 -22.41 -1.02
CA LYS A 199 -12.65 -21.47 0.04
C LYS A 199 -11.80 -20.19 -0.04
N ALA A 200 -10.48 -20.33 -0.24
CA ALA A 200 -9.58 -19.19 -0.37
C ALA A 200 -9.92 -18.27 -1.56
N GLN A 201 -10.27 -18.84 -2.73
CA GLN A 201 -10.68 -18.07 -3.90
C GLN A 201 -12.02 -17.35 -3.67
N THR A 202 -12.97 -18.02 -3.01
CA THR A 202 -14.26 -17.43 -2.67
C THR A 202 -14.07 -16.24 -1.73
N LEU A 203 -13.28 -16.41 -0.66
CA LEU A 203 -12.98 -15.35 0.29
C LEU A 203 -12.27 -14.16 -0.37
N ALA A 204 -11.29 -14.42 -1.23
CA ALA A 204 -10.56 -13.36 -1.95
C ALA A 204 -11.48 -12.55 -2.89
N ARG A 205 -12.57 -13.13 -3.39
CA ARG A 205 -13.58 -12.43 -4.20
C ARG A 205 -14.60 -11.68 -3.35
N THR A 206 -15.00 -12.22 -2.21
CA THR A 206 -16.13 -11.70 -1.41
C THR A 206 -15.73 -10.75 -0.29
N GLU A 207 -14.48 -10.84 0.19
CA GLU A 207 -13.96 -10.08 1.33
C GLU A 207 -12.83 -9.15 0.87
N ARG A 208 -12.97 -7.86 1.18
CA ARG A 208 -11.92 -6.88 0.92
C ARG A 208 -10.86 -6.95 2.02
N GLN A 209 -9.61 -6.79 1.62
CA GLN A 209 -8.47 -6.68 2.52
C GLN A 209 -7.44 -5.71 1.95
N SER A 210 -6.75 -4.99 2.83
CA SER A 210 -5.67 -4.07 2.49
C SER A 210 -4.50 -4.35 3.42
N VAL A 211 -3.31 -4.51 2.85
CA VAL A 211 -2.08 -4.71 3.60
C VAL A 211 -1.28 -3.43 3.49
N PHE A 212 -1.12 -2.75 4.62
CA PHE A 212 -0.30 -1.57 4.71
C PHE A 212 1.04 -1.91 5.37
N LYS A 213 2.12 -1.27 4.89
CA LYS A 213 3.45 -1.33 5.50
C LYS A 213 3.96 0.08 5.75
N SER A 214 4.38 0.36 6.98
CA SER A 214 4.93 1.66 7.34
C SER A 214 6.34 1.87 6.78
N GLN A 215 6.75 3.14 6.77
CA GLN A 215 8.17 3.50 6.66
C GLN A 215 9.01 2.91 7.81
N ALA A 216 10.33 2.96 7.66
CA ALA A 216 11.27 2.54 8.69
C ALA A 216 11.30 3.56 9.85
N LEU A 217 10.85 3.11 11.03
CA LEU A 217 10.81 3.88 12.27
C LEU A 217 12.10 3.64 13.09
N PRO A 218 12.67 4.67 13.75
CA PRO A 218 13.87 4.55 14.58
C PRO A 218 13.54 3.95 15.95
N THR A 219 13.05 2.71 15.96
CA THR A 219 12.66 1.98 17.17
C THR A 219 12.98 0.50 17.06
N SER A 220 12.98 -0.18 18.20
CA SER A 220 13.22 -1.62 18.29
C SER A 220 11.93 -2.41 18.12
N VAL A 221 12.05 -3.61 17.52
CA VAL A 221 10.92 -4.53 17.28
C VAL A 221 10.14 -4.76 18.58
N LYS A 222 10.85 -5.00 19.69
CA LYS A 222 10.23 -5.26 20.99
C LYS A 222 9.41 -4.08 21.51
N LYS A 223 9.83 -2.84 21.25
CA LYS A 223 9.13 -1.63 21.71
C LYS A 223 7.88 -1.38 20.86
N LEU A 224 8.02 -1.51 19.54
CA LEU A 224 6.92 -1.34 18.59
C LEU A 224 5.88 -2.47 18.73
N GLN A 225 6.30 -3.71 18.94
CA GLN A 225 5.40 -4.86 19.14
C GLN A 225 4.42 -4.65 20.30
N LYS A 226 4.87 -4.01 21.40
CA LYS A 226 3.99 -3.68 22.54
C LYS A 226 2.86 -2.70 22.19
N VAL A 227 3.00 -1.90 21.14
CA VAL A 227 1.95 -1.00 20.64
C VAL A 227 1.07 -1.74 19.64
N VAL A 228 1.70 -2.45 18.71
CA VAL A 228 1.04 -3.19 17.63
C VAL A 228 0.11 -4.29 18.18
N ASN A 229 0.54 -5.03 19.22
CA ASN A 229 -0.33 -6.01 19.89
C ASN A 229 -1.54 -5.38 20.59
N GLN A 230 -1.44 -4.11 21.03
CA GLN A 230 -2.53 -3.43 21.73
C GLN A 230 -3.66 -3.03 20.77
N ILE A 231 -3.35 -2.81 19.49
CA ILE A 231 -4.31 -2.40 18.46
C ILE A 231 -4.82 -3.58 17.61
N ALA A 232 -4.12 -4.71 17.62
CA ALA A 232 -4.56 -5.92 16.93
C ALA A 232 -5.96 -6.34 17.42
N GLY A 233 -6.88 -6.58 16.48
CA GLY A 233 -8.26 -6.95 16.80
C GLY A 233 -9.19 -5.79 17.17
N LYS A 234 -8.73 -4.53 17.17
CA LYS A 234 -9.61 -3.37 17.36
C LYS A 234 -10.11 -2.83 16.02
N THR A 235 -11.21 -2.07 16.04
CA THR A 235 -11.56 -1.26 14.86
C THR A 235 -10.51 -0.18 14.65
N VAL A 236 -10.43 0.36 13.42
CA VAL A 236 -9.47 1.45 13.15
C VAL A 236 -9.75 2.67 14.03
N SER A 237 -11.03 3.00 14.24
CA SER A 237 -11.47 4.10 15.11
C SER A 237 -11.08 3.89 16.59
N GLU A 238 -11.36 2.71 17.15
CA GLU A 238 -10.96 2.35 18.52
C GLU A 238 -9.44 2.35 18.68
N ALA A 239 -8.71 1.83 17.68
CA ALA A 239 -7.25 1.82 17.69
C ALA A 239 -6.65 3.23 17.68
N LEU A 240 -7.19 4.15 16.88
CA LEU A 240 -6.74 5.55 16.85
C LEU A 240 -6.95 6.23 18.19
N VAL A 241 -8.10 6.04 18.83
CA VAL A 241 -8.37 6.54 20.20
C VAL A 241 -7.34 5.98 21.19
N GLN A 242 -7.06 4.68 21.14
CA GLN A 242 -6.08 4.03 22.02
C GLN A 242 -4.66 4.53 21.81
N LEU A 243 -4.28 4.83 20.56
CA LEU A 243 -2.96 5.37 20.23
C LEU A 243 -2.83 6.84 20.66
N ARG A 244 -3.88 7.64 20.51
CA ARG A 244 -3.93 9.04 20.93
C ARG A 244 -3.61 9.21 22.42
N PHE A 245 -4.15 8.35 23.28
CA PHE A 245 -3.92 8.39 24.72
C PHE A 245 -2.74 7.53 25.19
N SER A 246 -1.97 6.96 24.26
CA SER A 246 -0.81 6.16 24.62
C SER A 246 0.39 7.03 24.98
N LYS A 247 0.98 6.74 26.14
CA LYS A 247 2.21 7.40 26.63
C LYS A 247 3.46 7.05 25.81
N LYS A 248 3.40 6.00 24.98
CA LYS A 248 4.54 5.50 24.21
C LYS A 248 4.80 6.44 23.03
N ARG A 249 6.01 7.00 22.91
CA ARG A 249 6.40 7.87 21.78
C ARG A 249 6.04 7.28 20.40
N VAL A 250 6.30 5.98 20.23
CA VAL A 250 6.05 5.24 18.99
C VAL A 250 4.57 5.20 18.59
N ALA A 251 3.64 5.38 19.54
CA ALA A 251 2.21 5.37 19.24
C ALA A 251 1.77 6.50 18.30
N ARG A 252 2.47 7.65 18.34
CA ARG A 252 2.21 8.78 17.43
C ARG A 252 2.50 8.39 15.98
N ASP A 253 3.61 7.71 15.75
CA ASP A 253 4.01 7.24 14.41
C ASP A 253 3.08 6.14 13.91
N VAL A 254 2.64 5.25 14.81
CA VAL A 254 1.67 4.19 14.47
C VAL A 254 0.29 4.79 14.14
N ALA A 255 -0.15 5.84 14.85
CA ALA A 255 -1.41 6.53 14.55
C ALA A 255 -1.41 7.12 13.14
N LYS A 256 -0.36 7.87 12.78
CA LYS A 256 -0.17 8.42 11.43
C LYS A 256 -0.16 7.32 10.36
N GLY A 257 0.58 6.23 10.60
CA GLY A 257 0.60 5.11 9.66
C GLY A 257 -0.76 4.41 9.55
N LEU A 258 -1.56 4.37 10.61
CA LEU A 258 -2.91 3.79 10.57
C LEU A 258 -3.91 4.69 9.83
N GLU A 259 -3.79 6.02 9.93
CA GLU A 259 -4.56 6.98 9.12
C GLU A 259 -4.25 6.81 7.62
N ILE A 260 -2.96 6.70 7.27
CA ILE A 260 -2.53 6.43 5.89
C ILE A 260 -3.09 5.09 5.40
N ALA A 261 -2.98 4.04 6.22
CA ALA A 261 -3.51 2.71 5.90
C ALA A 261 -5.03 2.73 5.65
N GLN A 262 -5.77 3.51 6.45
CA GLN A 262 -7.20 3.68 6.28
C GLN A 262 -7.51 4.39 4.97
N ASN A 263 -6.83 5.49 4.67
CA ASN A 263 -7.01 6.24 3.42
C ASN A 263 -6.70 5.37 2.20
N GLU A 264 -5.61 4.60 2.23
CA GLU A 264 -5.25 3.65 1.16
C GLU A 264 -6.30 2.52 1.04
N ALA A 265 -6.83 2.01 2.15
CA ALA A 265 -7.89 1.00 2.12
C ALA A 265 -9.21 1.53 1.53
N ILE A 266 -9.58 2.78 1.84
CA ILE A 266 -10.77 3.43 1.31
C ILE A 266 -10.57 3.71 -0.19
N ALA A 267 -9.48 4.37 -0.57
CA ALA A 267 -9.22 4.77 -1.95
C ALA A 267 -8.91 3.57 -2.86
N GLY A 268 -8.00 2.70 -2.44
CA GLY A 268 -7.51 1.59 -3.27
C GLY A 268 -8.40 0.35 -3.26
N ARG A 269 -9.12 0.07 -2.15
CA ARG A 269 -9.96 -1.14 -2.02
C ARG A 269 -11.45 -0.85 -1.86
N GLY A 270 -11.85 0.40 -1.73
CA GLY A 270 -13.24 0.80 -1.54
C GLY A 270 -13.83 0.36 -0.19
N MET A 271 -12.99 0.10 0.82
CA MET A 271 -13.46 -0.37 2.14
C MET A 271 -14.15 0.72 2.94
N GLY A 272 -15.08 0.37 3.82
CA GLY A 272 -15.71 1.33 4.73
C GLY A 272 -16.73 2.28 4.09
N LEU A 273 -16.94 2.19 2.77
CA LEU A 273 -17.86 3.06 2.04
C LEU A 273 -19.34 2.63 2.11
N GLY A 274 -19.66 1.51 2.77
CA GLY A 274 -21.03 0.99 2.84
C GLY A 274 -21.63 0.78 1.44
N SER A 275 -22.96 0.93 1.32
CA SER A 275 -23.54 1.45 0.08
C SER A 275 -23.26 2.95 0.10
N GLY A 276 -22.52 3.52 -0.87
CA GLY A 276 -21.97 4.90 -0.83
C GLY A 276 -22.87 6.01 -0.26
N LEU A 277 -24.20 5.87 -0.41
CA LEU A 277 -25.23 6.68 0.25
C LEU A 277 -25.09 6.79 1.77
N LEU A 278 -24.80 5.70 2.49
CA LEU A 278 -24.63 5.70 3.95
C LEU A 278 -23.34 6.41 4.38
N ALA A 279 -22.27 6.25 3.59
CA ALA A 279 -21.01 6.95 3.83
C ALA A 279 -21.13 8.45 3.53
N GLN A 280 -21.83 8.82 2.45
CA GLN A 280 -22.19 10.20 2.15
C GLN A 280 -23.06 10.80 3.26
N LYS A 281 -24.16 10.15 3.67
CA LYS A 281 -25.01 10.58 4.78
C LYS A 281 -24.23 10.76 6.09
N ARG A 282 -23.31 9.84 6.41
CA ARG A 282 -22.44 9.95 7.59
C ARG A 282 -21.47 11.14 7.49
N TRP A 283 -20.90 11.37 6.32
CA TRP A 283 -19.98 12.49 6.06
C TRP A 283 -20.71 13.84 6.09
N GLU A 284 -21.89 13.92 5.48
CA GLU A 284 -22.78 15.08 5.55
C GLU A 284 -23.20 15.38 7.00
N MET A 285 -23.56 14.35 7.79
CA MET A 285 -23.89 14.53 9.21
C MET A 285 -22.69 15.00 10.04
N GLN A 286 -21.48 14.49 9.77
CA GLN A 286 -20.27 14.95 10.46
C GLN A 286 -19.93 16.41 10.12
N ARG A 287 -20.13 16.85 8.86
CA ARG A 287 -19.96 18.25 8.46
C ARG A 287 -21.03 19.16 9.06
N ALA A 288 -22.29 18.75 9.01
CA ALA A 288 -23.40 19.49 9.63
C ALA A 288 -23.22 19.65 11.15
N GLN A 289 -22.61 18.67 11.82
CA GLN A 289 -22.24 18.79 13.24
C GLN A 289 -21.08 19.76 13.50
N MET A 290 -20.15 19.89 12.55
CA MET A 290 -19.04 20.85 12.67
C MET A 290 -19.45 22.28 12.29
N ASP A 291 -20.44 22.45 11.42
CA ASP A 291 -21.00 23.75 10.99
C ASP A 291 -22.08 24.31 11.94
N THR A 292 -21.91 24.14 13.25
CA THR A 292 -22.85 24.69 14.25
C THR A 292 -22.65 26.20 14.45
N GLY A 293 -23.22 26.96 13.52
CA GLY A 293 -23.55 28.38 13.65
C GLY A 293 -24.89 28.79 13.04
N LYS A 294 -25.70 27.85 12.52
CA LYS A 294 -26.99 28.18 11.91
C LYS A 294 -28.07 27.15 12.24
N VAL A 295 -29.07 27.59 13.00
CA VAL A 295 -30.30 26.84 13.28
C VAL A 295 -31.10 26.78 11.99
N THR A 296 -31.39 25.57 11.51
CA THR A 296 -32.37 25.32 10.45
C THR A 296 -33.43 24.39 11.00
N ASP A 297 -34.69 24.64 10.64
CA ASP A 297 -35.86 24.00 11.23
C ASP A 297 -35.84 22.48 11.08
N VAL A 298 -35.74 21.81 12.23
CA VAL A 298 -35.44 20.38 12.38
C VAL A 298 -36.62 19.47 12.00
N ARG A 299 -37.85 19.99 11.94
CA ARG A 299 -39.07 19.16 11.95
C ARG A 299 -39.44 18.51 10.61
N VAL A 300 -39.28 19.21 9.48
CA VAL A 300 -39.73 18.68 8.16
C VAL A 300 -38.74 17.67 7.58
N ARG A 301 -37.44 17.83 7.85
CA ARG A 301 -36.36 16.94 7.38
C ARG A 301 -36.28 15.62 8.16
N GLU A 302 -36.79 15.61 9.40
CA GLU A 302 -36.81 14.42 10.23
C GLU A 302 -37.81 13.36 9.75
N GLU A 303 -38.94 13.77 9.17
CA GLU A 303 -40.02 12.85 8.77
C GLU A 303 -39.70 12.13 7.46
N GLU A 304 -39.08 12.81 6.49
CA GLU A 304 -38.63 12.22 5.23
C GLU A 304 -37.37 11.34 5.40
N MET A 305 -36.48 11.67 6.35
CA MET A 305 -35.35 10.81 6.69
C MET A 305 -35.77 9.54 7.48
N LYS A 306 -36.88 9.58 8.22
CA LYS A 306 -37.39 8.41 8.96
C LYS A 306 -37.94 7.32 8.02
N THR A 307 -38.64 7.70 6.95
CA THR A 307 -39.29 6.76 6.02
C THR A 307 -38.31 6.07 5.05
N GLU A 308 -37.27 6.75 4.57
CA GLU A 308 -36.22 6.10 3.74
C GLU A 308 -35.19 5.30 4.56
N ALA A 309 -34.94 5.70 5.81
CA ALA A 309 -33.99 5.01 6.69
C ALA A 309 -34.53 3.67 7.20
N GLU A 310 -35.84 3.44 7.18
CA GLU A 310 -36.44 2.20 7.69
C GLU A 310 -36.27 0.99 6.76
N ASN A 311 -36.23 1.19 5.44
CA ASN A 311 -36.23 0.08 4.47
C ASN A 311 -34.87 -0.60 4.21
N LYS A 312 -33.78 -0.15 4.85
CA LYS A 312 -32.42 -0.74 4.72
C LYS A 312 -31.62 -0.81 6.03
N LYS A 313 -32.29 -0.82 7.19
CA LYS A 313 -31.59 -0.95 8.49
C LYS A 313 -30.88 -2.29 8.59
N ILE A 314 -29.53 -2.26 8.58
CA ILE A 314 -28.71 -3.42 8.91
C ILE A 314 -28.92 -3.73 10.39
N ARG A 315 -29.40 -4.93 10.70
CA ARG A 315 -29.66 -5.34 12.08
C ARG A 315 -28.32 -5.52 12.81
N PRO A 316 -28.13 -4.90 13.99
CA PRO A 316 -26.91 -5.09 14.76
C PRO A 316 -26.77 -6.56 15.11
N THR A 317 -25.63 -7.14 14.75
CA THR A 317 -25.38 -8.58 14.91
C THR A 317 -24.33 -8.78 16.00
N THR A 318 -24.66 -9.59 17.01
CA THR A 318 -23.70 -9.99 18.04
C THR A 318 -22.80 -11.07 17.48
N VAL A 319 -21.52 -10.76 17.34
CA VAL A 319 -20.49 -11.60 16.75
C VAL A 319 -19.55 -12.08 17.85
N GLU A 320 -19.15 -13.35 17.80
CA GLU A 320 -18.11 -13.88 18.66
C GLU A 320 -16.74 -13.80 18.00
N MET A 321 -15.78 -13.20 18.68
CA MET A 321 -14.40 -13.09 18.22
C MET A 321 -13.64 -14.40 18.47
N LYS A 322 -12.47 -14.55 17.83
CA LYS A 322 -11.60 -15.74 18.01
C LYS A 322 -11.14 -15.93 19.47
N ASP A 323 -11.05 -14.84 20.21
CA ASP A 323 -10.64 -14.82 21.62
C ASP A 323 -11.81 -15.17 22.57
N GLY A 324 -13.01 -15.39 22.05
CA GLY A 324 -14.24 -15.71 22.82
C GLY A 324 -15.01 -14.48 23.31
N SER A 325 -14.47 -13.28 23.15
CA SER A 325 -15.16 -12.03 23.45
C SER A 325 -16.28 -11.77 22.44
N LYS A 326 -17.38 -11.16 22.90
CA LYS A 326 -18.54 -10.82 22.06
C LYS A 326 -18.50 -9.34 21.71
N LYS A 327 -18.82 -9.01 20.46
CA LYS A 327 -18.91 -7.63 19.96
C LYS A 327 -20.20 -7.46 19.19
N VAL A 328 -20.88 -6.34 19.40
CA VAL A 328 -22.04 -5.96 18.58
C VAL A 328 -21.54 -5.21 17.35
N VAL A 329 -21.76 -5.79 16.18
CA VAL A 329 -21.41 -5.20 14.89
C VAL A 329 -22.64 -4.48 14.35
N ARG A 330 -22.53 -3.15 14.20
CA ARG A 330 -23.58 -2.31 13.61
C ARG A 330 -23.41 -2.21 12.09
N ASP A 331 -22.18 -1.97 11.65
CA ASP A 331 -21.84 -1.80 10.24
C ASP A 331 -20.92 -2.95 9.76
N PRO A 332 -21.32 -3.80 8.80
CA PRO A 332 -20.50 -4.91 8.31
C PRO A 332 -19.31 -4.44 7.46
N THR A 333 -19.36 -3.21 6.96
CA THR A 333 -18.28 -2.60 6.17
C THR A 333 -17.26 -1.86 7.04
N GLU A 334 -17.48 -1.76 8.35
CA GLU A 334 -16.53 -1.09 9.25
C GLU A 334 -15.15 -1.74 9.16
N ILE A 335 -14.12 -0.91 9.08
CA ILE A 335 -12.74 -1.36 8.94
C ILE A 335 -12.17 -1.69 10.31
N PHE A 336 -11.60 -2.88 10.43
CA PHE A 336 -10.87 -3.31 11.62
C PHE A 336 -9.50 -3.89 11.27
N ILE A 337 -8.67 -3.99 12.30
CA ILE A 337 -7.32 -4.53 12.23
C ILE A 337 -7.40 -6.04 12.50
N GLU A 338 -7.31 -6.88 11.47
CA GLU A 338 -7.31 -8.34 11.63
C GLU A 338 -5.96 -8.84 12.14
N GLN A 339 -4.88 -8.36 11.54
CA GLN A 339 -3.52 -8.70 11.96
C GLN A 339 -2.67 -7.45 11.98
N ALA A 340 -1.74 -7.40 12.92
CA ALA A 340 -0.73 -6.37 12.97
C ALA A 340 0.58 -6.99 13.48
N TRP A 341 1.68 -6.76 12.77
CA TRP A 341 2.98 -7.32 13.11
C TRP A 341 4.12 -6.35 12.80
N VAL A 342 5.31 -6.65 13.29
CA VAL A 342 6.49 -5.79 13.17
C VAL A 342 7.59 -6.48 12.40
N GLY A 343 8.14 -5.78 11.41
CA GLY A 343 9.32 -6.15 10.65
C GLY A 343 10.58 -5.46 11.14
N LYS A 344 11.73 -6.12 10.97
CA LYS A 344 13.04 -5.51 11.19
C LYS A 344 13.42 -4.65 9.97
N GLY A 345 13.94 -3.46 10.21
CA GLY A 345 14.51 -2.59 9.18
C GLY A 345 16.05 -2.66 9.16
N GLU A 346 16.64 -1.67 8.52
CA GLU A 346 18.08 -1.47 8.47
C GLU A 346 18.68 -1.28 9.88
N MET A 347 19.89 -1.77 10.05
CA MET A 347 20.60 -1.77 11.32
C MET A 347 22.05 -1.37 11.09
N TRP A 348 22.51 -0.38 11.83
CA TRP A 348 23.92 -0.03 11.91
C TRP A 348 24.48 -0.31 13.31
N LYS A 349 25.80 -0.37 13.39
CA LYS A 349 26.54 -0.68 14.61
C LYS A 349 27.50 0.45 14.92
N THR A 350 27.66 0.75 16.20
CA THR A 350 28.63 1.72 16.70
C THR A 350 29.43 1.06 17.81
N PRO A 351 30.78 1.18 17.84
CA PRO A 351 31.58 0.68 18.94
C PRO A 351 31.24 1.43 20.23
N GLU A 352 31.09 0.69 21.33
CA GLU A 352 30.89 1.18 22.68
C GLU A 352 32.12 0.76 23.51
N TYR A 353 33.00 1.73 23.76
CA TYR A 353 34.23 1.53 24.51
C TYR A 353 33.92 1.42 26.01
N ARG A 354 34.43 0.38 26.66
CA ARG A 354 34.28 0.13 28.10
C ARG A 354 35.64 0.04 28.80
N ALA A 355 35.60 0.04 30.13
CA ALA A 355 36.80 -0.12 30.95
C ALA A 355 37.55 -1.42 30.60
N ARG A 356 38.85 -1.45 30.92
CA ARG A 356 39.75 -2.60 30.69
C ARG A 356 39.89 -3.03 29.22
N GLY A 357 39.86 -2.07 28.28
CA GLY A 357 40.09 -2.34 26.85
C GLY A 357 38.97 -3.11 26.14
N MET A 358 37.82 -3.30 26.79
CA MET A 358 36.67 -4.02 26.20
C MET A 358 35.89 -3.12 25.24
N VAL A 359 35.60 -3.61 24.03
CA VAL A 359 34.78 -2.90 23.03
C VAL A 359 33.56 -3.72 22.67
N ASN A 360 32.38 -3.21 23.03
CA ASN A 360 31.10 -3.78 22.64
C ASN A 360 30.60 -3.15 21.34
N LEU A 361 29.67 -3.79 20.64
CA LEU A 361 29.02 -3.23 19.45
C LEU A 361 27.55 -2.90 19.76
N LEU A 362 27.25 -1.61 19.92
CA LEU A 362 25.89 -1.12 20.08
C LEU A 362 25.14 -1.23 18.74
N ARG A 363 23.92 -1.75 18.75
CA ARG A 363 23.10 -1.97 17.55
C ARG A 363 21.96 -0.96 17.49
N HIS A 364 22.04 -0.01 16.58
CA HIS A 364 20.95 0.91 16.28
C HIS A 364 19.99 0.25 15.30
N ARG A 365 18.70 0.25 15.64
CA ARG A 365 17.69 -0.51 14.89
C ARG A 365 16.64 0.42 14.34
N THR A 366 16.29 0.20 13.09
CA THR A 366 15.02 0.66 12.55
C THR A 366 14.06 -0.51 12.40
N THR A 367 12.76 -0.23 12.41
CA THR A 367 11.69 -1.23 12.26
C THR A 367 10.51 -0.66 11.51
N SER A 368 9.78 -1.49 10.78
CA SER A 368 8.51 -1.13 10.16
C SER A 368 7.41 -1.96 10.81
N PHE A 369 6.18 -1.46 10.83
CA PHE A 369 5.02 -2.27 11.16
C PHE A 369 4.16 -2.49 9.93
N SER A 370 3.46 -3.61 9.92
CA SER A 370 2.50 -3.96 8.88
C SER A 370 1.16 -4.26 9.52
N VAL A 371 0.09 -3.82 8.86
CA VAL A 371 -1.28 -3.99 9.32
C VAL A 371 -2.10 -4.56 8.18
N LEU A 372 -2.87 -5.60 8.49
CA LEU A 372 -3.86 -6.17 7.58
C LEU A 372 -5.24 -5.67 8.03
N LEU A 373 -5.81 -4.79 7.21
CA LEU A 373 -7.14 -4.23 7.39
C LEU A 373 -8.16 -5.08 6.64
N LYS A 374 -9.30 -5.34 7.29
CA LYS A 374 -10.45 -6.07 6.75
C LYS A 374 -11.75 -5.39 7.18
N GLU A 375 -12.84 -5.77 6.54
CA GLU A 375 -14.20 -5.35 6.92
C GLU A 375 -14.83 -6.32 7.92
N GLU A 376 -15.66 -5.80 8.83
CA GLU A 376 -16.31 -6.57 9.91
C GLU A 376 -17.17 -7.75 9.41
N LYS A 377 -17.60 -7.73 8.13
CA LYS A 377 -18.18 -8.86 7.40
C LYS A 377 -17.36 -10.15 7.56
N THR A 378 -16.04 -10.04 7.60
CA THR A 378 -15.15 -11.18 7.79
C THR A 378 -15.28 -11.81 9.18
N ARG A 379 -15.52 -11.00 10.22
CA ARG A 379 -15.77 -11.48 11.59
C ARG A 379 -17.14 -12.10 11.73
N MET A 380 -18.16 -11.53 11.09
CA MET A 380 -19.49 -12.15 11.03
C MET A 380 -19.41 -13.57 10.47
N ARG A 381 -18.74 -13.75 9.32
CA ARG A 381 -18.50 -15.07 8.75
C ARG A 381 -17.72 -15.98 9.71
N ILE A 382 -16.65 -15.49 10.33
CA ILE A 382 -15.86 -16.30 11.27
C ILE A 382 -16.74 -16.76 12.44
N SER A 383 -17.60 -15.89 12.97
CA SER A 383 -18.56 -16.25 14.03
C SER A 383 -19.57 -17.29 13.55
N ASP A 384 -20.10 -17.17 12.34
CA ASP A 384 -20.98 -18.18 11.75
C ASP A 384 -20.27 -19.53 11.56
N GLU A 385 -19.01 -19.51 11.13
CA GLU A 385 -18.17 -20.71 11.03
C GLU A 385 -17.89 -21.33 12.40
N ILE A 386 -17.66 -20.51 13.44
CA ILE A 386 -17.49 -20.97 14.82
C ILE A 386 -18.78 -21.60 15.32
N LYS A 387 -19.93 -20.94 15.11
CA LYS A 387 -21.25 -21.44 15.50
C LYS A 387 -21.54 -22.77 14.81
N LYS A 388 -21.40 -22.83 13.48
CA LYS A 388 -21.56 -24.06 12.70
C LYS A 388 -20.61 -25.16 13.17
N LYS A 389 -19.37 -24.84 13.54
CA LYS A 389 -18.42 -25.81 14.09
C LYS A 389 -18.86 -26.36 15.45
N ARG A 390 -19.51 -25.53 16.28
CA ARG A 390 -20.10 -25.97 17.55
C ARG A 390 -21.34 -26.81 17.33
N ASP A 391 -22.22 -26.40 16.44
CA ASP A 391 -23.44 -27.15 16.09
C ASP A 391 -23.09 -28.53 15.50
N ASN A 392 -22.02 -28.61 14.70
CA ASN A 392 -21.48 -29.85 14.16
C ASN A 392 -20.72 -30.72 15.18
N ARG A 393 -20.39 -30.19 16.36
CA ARG A 393 -19.68 -30.96 17.39
C ARG A 393 -20.69 -31.91 18.02
N LYS A 394 -20.36 -33.20 18.03
CA LYS A 394 -21.16 -34.22 18.71
C LYS A 394 -21.38 -33.83 20.18
N VAL A 395 -22.61 -33.99 20.65
CA VAL A 395 -22.98 -33.78 22.05
C VAL A 395 -22.22 -34.81 22.91
N TRP A 396 -21.80 -34.41 24.11
CA TRP A 396 -21.21 -35.33 25.05
C TRP A 396 -22.25 -36.37 25.50
N THR A 397 -21.90 -37.65 25.42
CA THR A 397 -22.71 -38.77 25.89
C THR A 397 -22.03 -39.41 27.09
N ALA A 398 -22.81 -39.84 28.09
CA ALA A 398 -22.28 -40.46 29.30
C ALA A 398 -21.50 -41.76 29.01
N LEU A 399 -22.04 -42.59 28.09
CA LEU A 399 -21.42 -43.82 27.60
C LEU A 399 -21.18 -43.67 26.09
N PRO A 400 -19.98 -43.25 25.66
CA PRO A 400 -19.68 -43.08 24.25
C PRO A 400 -19.25 -44.40 23.60
N ASP A 401 -19.76 -44.68 22.40
CA ASP A 401 -19.33 -45.80 21.56
C ASP A 401 -17.92 -45.53 21.01
N ARG A 402 -16.90 -45.94 21.78
CA ARG A 402 -15.51 -45.87 21.35
C ARG A 402 -15.20 -47.09 20.49
N PRO A 403 -14.62 -46.93 19.29
CA PRO A 403 -14.25 -48.08 18.49
C PRO A 403 -13.17 -48.87 19.21
N ILE A 404 -13.30 -50.20 19.22
CA ILE A 404 -12.25 -51.10 19.68
C ILE A 404 -11.10 -50.99 18.68
N THR A 405 -10.00 -50.37 19.08
CA THR A 405 -8.88 -50.05 18.17
C THR A 405 -7.98 -51.26 17.86
N SER A 406 -8.18 -52.39 18.55
CA SER A 406 -7.39 -53.60 18.36
C SER A 406 -8.15 -54.64 17.54
N GLN A 407 -7.58 -55.07 16.43
CA GLN A 407 -8.09 -56.19 15.63
C GLN A 407 -7.43 -57.50 16.09
N ARG A 408 -8.24 -58.54 16.28
CA ARG A 408 -7.78 -59.93 16.47
C ARG A 408 -8.34 -60.80 15.34
N GLN A 409 -7.66 -61.89 15.02
CA GLN A 409 -8.08 -62.83 13.96
C GLN A 409 -9.16 -63.83 14.42
N TYR A 410 -9.66 -63.68 15.64
CA TYR A 410 -10.70 -64.52 16.22
C TYR A 410 -11.67 -63.65 17.03
N CYS A 411 -12.92 -64.09 17.14
CA CYS A 411 -13.94 -63.44 17.95
C CYS A 411 -13.64 -63.68 19.44
N LEU A 412 -13.82 -62.65 20.27
CA LEU A 412 -13.63 -62.73 21.72
C LEU A 412 -14.97 -62.89 22.46
N TRP A 413 -16.03 -62.36 21.86
CA TRP A 413 -17.41 -62.41 22.29
C TRP A 413 -18.31 -62.27 21.05
#